data_AF-A0A8I2FS82-F1
#
_entry.id   AF-A0A8I2FS82-F1
#
_cell.length_a   1.000
_cell.length_b   1.000
_cell.length_c   1.000
_cell.angle_alpha   90.00
_cell.angle_beta   90.00
_cell.angle_gamma   90.00
#
_symmetry.space_group_name_H-M   'P 1'
#
loop_
_entity.id
_entity.type
_entity.pdbx_description
1 polymer ?
#
loop_
_entity_poly.entity_id
_entity_poly.type
_entity_poly.pdbx_seq_one_letter_code
_entity_poly.pdbx_strand_id
1 'polypeptide(L)'
;MNTQPYVNTSLKKYSGYDLLLGGLFMALALVFPLIFHAVNLGSAFLPMFYPIIAAGFLVALPAAVVVGIMSPLVSAVLTGMPPFYPPMVFIMMAEGLVLTAIPALLYQRLKVNPWITTAITMAADRMLVLALVLLFSRLLELPEGVLTAAALIKGIPGTVLILVVIPPLVRQMDAKIRLSRIM
;
A
#
# COMPACT_ATOMS: atom_id res chain seq x y z
N MET A 1 -5.98 -40.37 17.18
CA MET A 1 -6.15 -39.74 15.85
C MET A 1 -5.66 -38.30 15.95
N ASN A 2 -4.58 -37.98 15.25
CA ASN A 2 -3.90 -36.69 15.31
C ASN A 2 -4.61 -35.72 14.33
N THR A 3 -5.59 -34.94 14.80
CA THR A 3 -6.21 -33.88 14.00
C THR A 3 -5.45 -32.57 14.21
N GLN A 4 -4.24 -32.49 13.67
CA GLN A 4 -3.62 -31.19 13.41
C GLN A 4 -4.46 -30.51 12.33
N PRO A 5 -5.01 -29.30 12.54
CA PRO A 5 -5.70 -28.59 11.48
C PRO A 5 -4.69 -28.31 10.37
N TYR A 6 -4.98 -28.74 9.15
CA TYR A 6 -4.17 -28.41 7.98
C TYR A 6 -4.07 -26.88 7.89
N VAL A 7 -2.95 -26.31 8.38
CA VAL A 7 -2.66 -24.89 8.23
C VAL A 7 -2.46 -24.66 6.75
N ASN A 8 -3.49 -24.17 6.08
CA ASN A 8 -3.41 -23.84 4.67
C ASN A 8 -2.52 -22.59 4.53
N THR A 9 -1.24 -22.83 4.21
CA THR A 9 -0.18 -21.84 3.97
C THR A 9 -0.16 -21.33 2.53
N SER A 10 -1.20 -21.59 1.73
CA SER A 10 -1.31 -21.06 0.38
C SER A 10 -1.92 -19.65 0.39
N LEU A 11 -1.47 -18.81 -0.55
CA LEU A 11 -2.07 -17.50 -0.77
C LEU A 11 -3.53 -17.66 -1.20
N LYS A 12 -4.34 -16.63 -0.92
CA LYS A 12 -5.75 -16.59 -1.32
C LYS A 12 -5.87 -16.87 -2.82
N LYS A 13 -6.67 -17.87 -3.19
CA LYS A 13 -6.95 -18.16 -4.60
C LYS A 13 -7.68 -16.97 -5.23
N TYR A 14 -7.19 -16.54 -6.37
CA TYR A 14 -7.75 -15.45 -7.15
C TYR A 14 -9.15 -15.81 -7.68
N SER A 15 -10.09 -14.87 -7.60
CA SER A 15 -11.48 -15.00 -8.07
C SER A 15 -11.95 -13.68 -8.70
N GLY A 16 -13.04 -13.70 -9.47
CA GLY A 16 -13.68 -12.47 -9.99
C GLY A 16 -14.07 -11.49 -8.87
N TYR A 17 -14.35 -11.98 -7.67
CA TYR A 17 -14.59 -11.11 -6.50
C TYR A 17 -13.35 -10.30 -6.09
N ASP A 18 -12.14 -10.82 -6.31
CA ASP A 18 -10.89 -10.09 -6.05
C ASP A 18 -10.66 -8.97 -7.07
N LEU A 19 -11.19 -9.10 -8.30
CA LEU A 19 -11.19 -8.00 -9.28
C LEU A 19 -12.09 -6.85 -8.83
N LEU A 20 -13.30 -7.16 -8.33
CA LEU A 20 -14.23 -6.16 -7.83
C LEU A 20 -13.64 -5.39 -6.64
N LEU A 21 -13.10 -6.12 -5.65
CA LEU A 21 -12.43 -5.48 -4.51
C LEU A 21 -11.18 -4.71 -4.94
N GLY A 22 -10.38 -5.26 -5.86
CA GLY A 22 -9.21 -4.57 -6.40
C GLY A 22 -9.59 -3.24 -7.05
N GLY A 23 -10.60 -3.24 -7.92
CA GLY A 23 -11.12 -2.02 -8.55
C GLY A 23 -11.64 -1.01 -7.53
N LEU A 24 -12.36 -1.46 -6.49
CA LEU A 24 -12.82 -0.60 -5.40
C LEU A 24 -11.65 0.05 -4.66
N PHE A 25 -10.63 -0.72 -4.25
CA PHE A 25 -9.47 -0.17 -3.54
C PHE A 25 -8.65 0.77 -4.42
N MET A 26 -8.51 0.48 -5.72
CA MET A 26 -7.88 1.41 -6.66
C MET A 26 -8.67 2.72 -6.76
N ALA A 27 -10.00 2.65 -6.90
CA ALA A 27 -10.84 3.85 -6.92
C ALA A 27 -10.68 4.67 -5.63
N LEU A 28 -10.67 4.03 -4.47
CA LEU A 28 -10.38 4.70 -3.19
C LEU A 28 -8.98 5.32 -3.17
N ALA A 29 -7.96 4.63 -3.70
CA ALA A 29 -6.59 5.14 -3.79
C ALA A 29 -6.47 6.38 -4.69
N LEU A 30 -7.34 6.54 -5.68
CA LEU A 30 -7.40 7.73 -6.53
C LEU A 30 -8.19 8.87 -5.88
N VAL A 31 -9.28 8.57 -5.18
CA VAL A 31 -10.17 9.59 -4.59
C VAL A 31 -9.63 10.16 -3.28
N PHE A 32 -9.07 9.34 -2.39
CA PHE A 32 -8.58 9.80 -1.09
C PHE A 32 -7.56 10.94 -1.19
N PRO A 33 -6.55 10.87 -2.07
CA PRO A 33 -5.62 11.97 -2.25
C PRO A 33 -6.29 13.28 -2.63
N LEU A 34 -7.32 13.26 -3.48
CA LEU A 34 -8.01 14.49 -3.92
C LEU A 34 -8.63 15.23 -2.73
N ILE A 35 -9.25 14.50 -1.81
CA ILE A 35 -9.87 15.08 -0.60
C ILE A 35 -8.81 15.74 0.29
N PHE A 36 -7.68 15.07 0.50
CA PHE A 36 -6.62 15.61 1.35
C PHE A 36 -5.85 16.76 0.69
N HIS A 37 -5.71 16.76 -0.64
CA HIS A 37 -5.12 17.89 -1.37
C HIS A 37 -6.01 19.13 -1.28
N ALA A 38 -7.34 18.98 -1.29
CA ALA A 38 -8.28 20.09 -1.14
C ALA A 38 -8.10 20.87 0.18
N VAL A 39 -7.53 20.22 1.21
CA VAL A 39 -7.22 20.83 2.52
C VAL A 39 -5.72 20.96 2.81
N ASN A 40 -4.86 20.83 1.78
CA ASN A 40 -3.39 20.91 1.89
C ASN A 40 -2.72 19.86 2.82
N LEU A 41 -3.37 18.72 3.03
CA LEU A 41 -2.88 17.63 3.91
C LEU A 41 -2.34 16.41 3.15
N GLY A 42 -2.39 16.41 1.82
CA GLY A 42 -2.03 15.25 0.96
C GLY A 42 -0.65 14.66 1.28
N SER A 43 0.40 15.46 1.16
CA SER A 43 1.77 15.00 1.41
C SER A 43 2.10 14.64 2.86
N ALA A 44 1.36 15.14 3.85
CA ALA A 44 1.63 14.88 5.26
C ALA A 44 1.04 13.55 5.73
N PHE A 45 -0.14 13.19 5.22
CA PHE A 45 -0.89 12.03 5.69
C PHE A 45 -0.79 10.80 4.80
N LEU A 46 -0.20 10.91 3.60
CA LEU A 46 -0.04 9.79 2.65
C LEU A 46 -1.37 9.08 2.31
N PRO A 47 -2.44 9.82 1.96
CA PRO A 47 -3.82 9.33 1.84
C PRO A 47 -3.99 8.20 0.81
N MET A 48 -3.13 8.13 -0.18
CA MET A 48 -3.14 7.07 -1.20
C MET A 48 -2.80 5.69 -0.63
N PHE A 49 -1.94 5.63 0.38
CA PHE A 49 -1.38 4.37 0.86
C PHE A 49 -2.34 3.58 1.75
N TYR A 50 -3.32 4.23 2.40
CA TYR A 50 -4.32 3.52 3.20
C TYR A 50 -5.10 2.46 2.39
N PRO A 51 -5.76 2.82 1.28
CA PRO A 51 -6.47 1.83 0.47
C PRO A 51 -5.52 0.82 -0.20
N ILE A 52 -4.30 1.22 -0.58
CA ILE A 52 -3.31 0.31 -1.17
C ILE A 52 -2.89 -0.77 -0.17
N ILE A 53 -2.54 -0.39 1.06
CA ILE A 53 -2.15 -1.35 2.10
C ILE A 53 -3.33 -2.25 2.46
N ALA A 54 -4.53 -1.68 2.61
CA ALA A 54 -5.74 -2.44 2.89
C ALA A 54 -6.01 -3.50 1.80
N ALA A 55 -5.78 -3.17 0.52
CA ALA A 55 -5.85 -4.14 -0.57
C ALA A 55 -4.85 -5.30 -0.37
N GLY A 56 -3.62 -5.02 0.07
CA GLY A 56 -2.62 -6.04 0.42
C GLY A 56 -3.10 -7.02 1.50
N PHE A 57 -3.92 -6.58 2.46
CA PHE A 57 -4.48 -7.45 3.48
C PHE A 57 -5.69 -8.25 3.00
N LEU A 58 -6.55 -7.65 2.17
CA LEU A 58 -7.93 -8.11 1.95
C LEU A 58 -8.16 -8.75 0.57
N VAL A 59 -7.34 -8.42 -0.42
CA VAL A 59 -7.45 -8.86 -1.82
C VAL A 59 -6.36 -9.89 -2.14
N ALA A 60 -6.66 -10.88 -2.97
CA ALA A 60 -5.67 -11.86 -3.41
C ALA A 60 -4.44 -11.19 -4.05
N LEU A 61 -3.24 -11.72 -3.76
CA LEU A 61 -1.94 -11.12 -4.10
C LEU A 61 -1.86 -10.55 -5.53
N PRO A 62 -2.26 -11.27 -6.61
CA PRO A 62 -2.13 -10.73 -7.97
C PRO A 62 -2.92 -9.43 -8.17
N ALA A 63 -4.18 -9.39 -7.73
CA ALA A 63 -4.99 -8.17 -7.82
C ALA A 63 -4.47 -7.07 -6.90
N ALA A 64 -4.05 -7.39 -5.68
CA ALA A 64 -3.50 -6.41 -4.75
C ALA A 64 -2.24 -5.73 -5.31
N VAL A 65 -1.32 -6.48 -5.91
CA VAL A 65 -0.10 -5.94 -6.53
C VAL A 65 -0.43 -5.03 -7.70
N VAL A 66 -1.39 -5.42 -8.56
CA VAL A 66 -1.87 -4.55 -9.64
C VAL A 66 -2.44 -3.25 -9.08
N VAL A 67 -3.23 -3.30 -8.00
CA VAL A 67 -3.71 -2.08 -7.32
C VAL A 67 -2.55 -1.22 -6.84
N GLY A 68 -1.57 -1.80 -6.16
CA GLY A 68 -0.43 -1.06 -5.62
C GLY A 68 0.40 -0.36 -6.70
N ILE A 69 0.75 -1.06 -7.77
CA ILE A 69 1.57 -0.50 -8.85
C ILE A 69 0.77 0.47 -9.71
N MET A 70 -0.46 0.14 -10.08
CA MET A 70 -1.22 0.94 -11.05
C MET A 70 -1.83 2.18 -10.43
N SER A 71 -2.17 2.19 -9.14
CA SER A 71 -2.83 3.36 -8.54
C SER A 71 -1.99 4.64 -8.70
N PRO A 72 -0.68 4.67 -8.32
CA PRO A 72 0.16 5.86 -8.52
C PRO A 72 0.29 6.28 -9.98
N LEU A 73 0.43 5.32 -10.89
CA LEU A 73 0.56 5.59 -12.31
C LEU A 73 -0.72 6.20 -12.90
N VAL A 74 -1.88 5.61 -12.57
CA VAL A 74 -3.18 6.12 -13.02
C VAL A 74 -3.44 7.49 -12.42
N SER A 75 -3.13 7.72 -11.14
CA SER A 75 -3.20 9.04 -10.51
C SER A 75 -2.36 10.07 -11.25
N ALA A 76 -1.11 9.73 -11.58
CA ALA A 76 -0.20 10.62 -12.29
C ALA A 76 -0.75 11.02 -13.67
N VAL A 77 -1.32 10.07 -14.41
CA VAL A 77 -1.92 10.33 -15.73
C VAL A 77 -3.17 11.20 -15.61
N LEU A 78 -4.02 10.95 -14.61
CA LEU A 78 -5.30 11.66 -14.46
C LEU A 78 -5.15 13.06 -13.85
N THR A 79 -4.17 13.26 -12.97
CA THR A 79 -4.09 14.46 -12.11
C THR A 79 -2.78 15.24 -12.28
N GLY A 80 -1.79 14.67 -12.98
CA GLY A 80 -0.42 15.18 -13.02
C GLY A 80 0.40 14.89 -11.75
N MET A 81 -0.20 14.23 -10.74
CA MET A 81 0.46 13.86 -9.48
C MET A 81 0.30 12.36 -9.17
N PRO A 82 1.36 11.67 -8.72
CA PRO A 82 2.74 12.14 -8.52
C PRO A 82 3.46 12.47 -9.85
N PRO A 83 4.47 13.36 -9.83
CA PRO A 83 5.18 13.76 -11.05
C PRO A 83 6.04 12.64 -11.63
N PHE A 84 6.25 12.68 -12.96
CA PHE A 84 7.16 11.79 -13.69
C PHE A 84 8.63 12.24 -13.60
N TYR A 85 8.88 13.54 -13.48
CA TYR A 85 10.21 14.09 -13.22
C TYR A 85 10.13 15.16 -12.12
N PRO A 86 10.89 15.05 -11.03
CA PRO A 86 11.71 13.89 -10.63
C PRO A 86 10.87 12.60 -10.52
N PRO A 87 11.47 11.39 -10.55
CA PRO A 87 10.79 10.12 -10.80
C PRO A 87 9.91 9.59 -9.63
N MET A 88 9.11 10.46 -9.00
CA MET A 88 8.27 10.14 -7.85
C MET A 88 7.20 9.10 -8.15
N VAL A 89 6.58 9.16 -9.34
CA VAL A 89 5.61 8.12 -9.74
C VAL A 89 6.22 6.72 -9.70
N PHE A 90 7.46 6.56 -10.16
CA PHE A 90 8.14 5.27 -10.18
C PHE A 90 8.53 4.80 -8.78
N ILE A 91 8.92 5.72 -7.90
CA ILE A 91 9.15 5.43 -6.47
C ILE A 91 7.85 4.95 -5.84
N MET A 92 6.74 5.65 -6.05
CA MET A 92 5.44 5.28 -5.49
C MET A 92 4.89 3.97 -6.05
N MET A 93 5.17 3.65 -7.32
CA MET A 93 4.85 2.33 -7.90
C MET A 93 5.60 1.21 -7.16
N ALA A 94 6.88 1.42 -6.82
CA ALA A 94 7.67 0.47 -6.06
C ALA A 94 7.21 0.36 -4.59
N GLU A 95 6.85 1.49 -3.95
CA GLU A 95 6.18 1.50 -2.64
C GLU A 95 4.89 0.66 -2.72
N GLY A 96 4.02 0.91 -3.69
CA GLY A 96 2.76 0.19 -3.87
C GLY A 96 2.93 -1.33 -4.00
N LEU A 97 4.00 -1.80 -4.64
CA LEU A 97 4.36 -3.22 -4.66
C LEU A 97 4.67 -3.75 -3.25
N VAL A 98 5.53 -3.08 -2.49
CA VAL A 98 5.90 -3.48 -1.11
C VAL A 98 4.70 -3.44 -0.18
N LEU A 99 3.93 -2.35 -0.25
CA LEU A 99 2.75 -2.09 0.56
C LEU A 99 1.62 -3.11 0.34
N THR A 100 1.63 -3.84 -0.79
CA THR A 100 0.63 -4.87 -1.10
C THR A 100 1.18 -6.29 -0.94
N ALA A 101 2.42 -6.54 -1.37
CA ALA A 101 3.04 -7.86 -1.35
C ALA A 101 3.36 -8.33 0.08
N ILE A 102 3.90 -7.45 0.94
CA ILE A 102 4.26 -7.82 2.32
C ILE A 102 3.01 -8.19 3.12
N PRO A 103 1.92 -7.39 3.14
CA PRO A 103 0.70 -7.81 3.82
C PRO A 103 0.11 -9.09 3.28
N ALA A 104 0.09 -9.28 1.95
CA ALA A 104 -0.41 -10.50 1.37
C ALA A 104 0.40 -11.73 1.81
N LEU A 105 1.73 -11.61 1.89
CA LEU A 105 2.60 -12.67 2.36
C LEU A 105 2.45 -12.91 3.88
N LEU A 106 2.67 -11.89 4.71
CA LEU A 106 2.72 -12.07 6.16
C LEU A 106 1.34 -12.35 6.75
N TYR A 107 0.30 -11.62 6.34
CA TYR A 107 -1.04 -11.78 6.89
C TYR A 107 -1.82 -12.91 6.21
N GLN A 108 -1.89 -12.95 4.88
CA GLN A 108 -2.72 -13.95 4.21
C GLN A 108 -2.06 -15.33 4.19
N ARG A 109 -0.72 -15.40 4.00
CA ARG A 109 -0.01 -16.68 3.93
C ARG A 109 0.48 -17.16 5.30
N LEU A 110 1.22 -16.32 6.01
CA LEU A 110 1.87 -16.68 7.29
C LEU A 110 0.99 -16.42 8.52
N LYS A 111 -0.19 -15.83 8.35
CA LYS A 111 -1.17 -15.53 9.43
C LYS A 111 -0.59 -14.68 10.57
N VAL A 112 0.41 -13.85 10.26
CA VAL A 112 1.01 -12.90 11.20
C VAL A 112 -0.04 -11.85 11.60
N ASN A 113 0.00 -11.39 12.85
CA ASN A 113 -0.92 -10.37 13.36
C ASN A 113 -0.90 -9.10 12.47
N PRO A 114 -2.07 -8.49 12.14
CA PRO A 114 -2.16 -7.23 11.39
C PRO A 114 -1.26 -6.11 11.91
N TRP A 115 -1.11 -5.98 13.24
CA TRP A 115 -0.25 -4.95 13.84
C TRP A 115 1.22 -5.14 13.45
N ILE A 116 1.74 -6.37 13.61
CA ILE A 116 3.13 -6.72 13.26
C ILE A 116 3.33 -6.62 11.74
N THR A 117 2.36 -7.12 10.97
CA THR A 117 2.42 -7.06 9.51
C THR A 117 2.49 -5.62 9.01
N THR A 118 1.66 -4.72 9.56
CA THR A 118 1.68 -3.30 9.19
C THR A 118 2.99 -2.64 9.58
N ALA A 119 3.53 -2.95 10.78
CA ALA A 119 4.82 -2.44 11.22
C ALA A 119 5.98 -2.87 10.30
N ILE A 120 6.06 -4.16 9.94
CA ILE A 120 7.08 -4.67 9.02
C ILE A 120 6.91 -4.05 7.62
N THR A 121 5.67 -3.92 7.15
CA THR A 121 5.36 -3.32 5.85
C THR A 121 5.83 -1.87 5.80
N MET A 122 5.52 -1.07 6.82
CA MET A 122 5.98 0.32 6.92
C MET A 122 7.50 0.42 7.03
N ALA A 123 8.14 -0.41 7.84
CA ALA A 123 9.59 -0.39 7.95
C ALA A 123 10.27 -0.70 6.61
N ALA A 124 9.82 -1.75 5.90
CA ALA A 124 10.35 -2.13 4.59
C ALA A 124 10.13 -1.03 3.55
N ASP A 125 8.95 -0.43 3.54
CA ASP A 125 8.60 0.67 2.64
C ASP A 125 9.47 1.91 2.89
N ARG A 126 9.67 2.32 4.16
CA ARG A 126 10.56 3.45 4.48
C ARG A 126 12.01 3.19 4.06
N MET A 127 12.52 1.97 4.20
CA MET A 127 13.84 1.60 3.72
C MET A 127 13.95 1.61 2.19
N LEU A 128 12.90 1.15 1.49
CA LEU A 128 12.82 1.20 0.04
C LEU A 128 12.86 2.65 -0.46
N VAL A 129 12.02 3.53 0.10
CA VAL A 129 11.98 4.94 -0.29
C VAL A 129 13.34 5.59 -0.06
N LEU A 130 13.96 5.37 1.11
CA LEU A 130 15.28 5.91 1.38
C LEU A 130 16.30 5.46 0.34
N ALA A 131 16.31 4.16 -0.01
CA ALA A 131 17.22 3.62 -1.01
C ALA A 131 16.96 4.20 -2.41
N LEU A 132 15.71 4.29 -2.85
CA LEU A 132 15.34 4.81 -4.17
C LEU A 132 15.59 6.31 -4.29
N VAL A 133 15.29 7.09 -3.25
CA VAL A 133 15.60 8.52 -3.20
C VAL A 133 17.11 8.74 -3.34
N LEU A 134 17.94 8.00 -2.58
CA LEU A 134 19.39 8.09 -2.69
C LEU A 134 19.91 7.65 -4.07
N LEU A 135 19.34 6.59 -4.63
CA LEU A 135 19.70 6.08 -5.94
C LEU A 135 19.37 7.09 -7.04
N PHE A 136 18.14 7.58 -7.12
CA PHE A 136 17.71 8.50 -8.17
C PHE A 136 18.36 9.87 -8.04
N SER A 137 18.57 10.38 -6.83
CA SER A 137 19.31 11.64 -6.64
C SER A 137 20.74 11.56 -7.16
N ARG A 138 21.42 10.41 -6.99
CA ARG A 138 22.77 10.18 -7.54
C ARG A 138 22.75 9.92 -9.04
N LEU A 139 21.82 9.11 -9.52
CA LEU A 139 21.75 8.68 -10.91
C LEU A 139 21.39 9.83 -11.87
N LEU A 140 20.57 10.77 -11.41
CA LEU A 140 20.04 11.87 -12.21
C LEU A 140 20.67 13.23 -11.87
N GLU A 141 21.71 13.25 -11.02
CA GLU A 141 22.40 14.47 -10.55
C GLU A 141 21.43 15.57 -10.09
N LEU A 142 20.39 15.18 -9.37
CA LEU A 142 19.32 16.10 -8.99
C LEU A 142 19.84 17.14 -7.99
N PRO A 143 19.42 18.42 -8.11
CA PRO A 143 19.77 19.46 -7.16
C PRO A 143 19.42 19.07 -5.72
N GLU A 144 20.29 19.44 -4.78
CA GLU A 144 20.03 19.30 -3.35
C GLU A 144 18.71 20.02 -3.00
N GLY A 145 17.69 19.26 -2.59
CA GLY A 145 16.35 19.81 -2.30
C GLY A 145 15.19 19.08 -2.98
N VAL A 146 15.44 18.51 -4.16
CA VAL A 146 14.39 18.02 -5.06
C VAL A 146 13.83 16.64 -4.66
N LEU A 147 14.71 15.73 -4.26
CA LEU A 147 14.39 14.39 -3.75
C LEU A 147 15.13 14.21 -2.43
N THR A 148 14.55 14.73 -1.34
CA THR A 148 15.22 14.84 -0.04
C THR A 148 14.62 13.93 1.01
N ALA A 149 15.45 13.55 1.98
CA ALA A 149 15.01 12.90 3.21
C ALA A 149 13.95 13.72 3.98
N ALA A 150 13.88 15.03 3.75
CA ALA A 150 12.84 15.89 4.32
C ALA A 150 11.42 15.48 3.87
N ALA A 151 11.26 14.93 2.66
CA ALA A 151 9.97 14.39 2.23
C ALA A 151 9.55 13.18 3.06
N LEU A 152 10.50 12.34 3.51
CA LEU A 152 10.21 11.24 4.44
C LEU A 152 9.79 11.77 5.82
N ILE A 153 10.44 12.83 6.31
CA ILE A 153 10.08 13.46 7.59
C ILE A 153 8.66 14.02 7.53
N LYS A 154 8.29 14.67 6.42
CA LYS A 154 6.94 15.20 6.21
C LYS A 154 5.86 14.11 6.23
N GLY A 155 6.20 12.90 5.79
CA GLY A 155 5.30 11.74 5.78
C GLY A 155 5.15 11.01 7.12
N ILE A 156 5.93 11.36 8.17
CA ILE A 156 5.87 10.68 9.48
C ILE A 156 4.45 10.68 10.08
N PRO A 157 3.70 11.81 10.11
CA PRO A 157 2.34 11.80 10.64
C PRO A 157 1.44 10.79 9.95
N GLY A 158 1.52 10.69 8.62
CA GLY A 158 0.82 9.69 7.82
C GLY A 158 1.25 8.26 8.15
N THR A 159 2.56 8.00 8.27
CA THR A 159 3.06 6.66 8.63
C THR A 159 2.56 6.22 10.02
N VAL A 160 2.58 7.13 11.00
CA VAL A 160 2.05 6.86 12.35
C VAL A 160 0.55 6.57 12.28
N LEU A 161 -0.20 7.35 11.51
CA LEU A 161 -1.64 7.15 11.37
C LEU A 161 -1.97 5.81 10.68
N ILE A 162 -1.21 5.43 9.64
CA ILE A 162 -1.34 4.12 8.98
C ILE A 162 -1.16 2.97 9.99
N LEU A 163 -0.12 3.04 10.84
CA LEU A 163 0.15 2.02 11.86
C LEU A 163 -1.00 1.84 12.85
N VAL A 164 -1.71 2.92 13.16
CA VAL A 164 -2.84 2.91 14.11
C VAL A 164 -4.15 2.50 13.44
N VAL A 165 -4.40 2.95 12.22
CA VAL A 165 -5.71 2.83 11.54
C VAL A 165 -5.86 1.51 10.78
N ILE A 166 -4.81 1.04 10.10
CA ILE A 166 -4.91 -0.13 9.23
C ILE A 166 -5.24 -1.42 10.01
N PRO A 167 -4.58 -1.75 11.14
CA PRO A 167 -4.83 -3.02 11.81
C PRO A 167 -6.27 -3.20 12.30
N PRO A 168 -6.92 -2.21 12.95
CA PRO A 168 -8.34 -2.28 13.30
C PRO A 168 -9.25 -2.40 12.07
N LEU A 169 -9.00 -1.61 11.03
CA LEU A 169 -9.77 -1.62 9.78
C LEU A 169 -9.78 -3.02 9.15
N VAL A 170 -8.59 -3.62 9.01
CA VAL A 170 -8.42 -4.96 8.44
C VAL A 170 -9.18 -6.01 9.24
N ARG A 171 -9.12 -5.98 10.59
CA ARG A 171 -9.84 -6.94 11.43
C ARG A 171 -11.35 -6.88 11.24
N GLN A 172 -11.92 -5.67 11.12
CA GLN A 172 -13.35 -5.50 10.91
C GLN A 172 -13.79 -5.93 9.50
N MET A 173 -12.96 -5.65 8.49
CA MET A 173 -13.29 -5.93 7.09
C MET A 173 -13.05 -7.38 6.70
N ASP A 174 -11.98 -8.04 7.19
CA ASP A 174 -11.63 -9.42 6.82
C ASP A 174 -12.76 -10.39 7.17
N ALA A 175 -13.36 -10.23 8.36
CA ALA A 175 -14.50 -11.05 8.77
C ALA A 175 -15.69 -10.94 7.80
N LYS A 176 -16.02 -9.71 7.38
CA LYS A 176 -17.14 -9.45 6.45
C LYS A 176 -16.84 -9.94 5.04
N ILE A 177 -15.63 -9.70 4.54
CA ILE A 177 -15.19 -10.09 3.18
C ILE A 177 -15.09 -11.61 3.04
N ARG A 178 -14.76 -12.33 4.12
CA ARG A 178 -14.75 -13.81 4.10
C ARG A 178 -16.16 -14.38 4.01
N LEU A 179 -17.10 -13.84 4.79
CA LEU A 179 -18.50 -14.27 4.75
C LEU A 179 -19.11 -14.06 3.36
N SER A 180 -18.85 -12.90 2.75
CA SER A 180 -19.38 -12.56 1.42
C SER A 180 -18.75 -13.34 0.26
N ARG A 181 -17.69 -14.11 0.49
CA ARG A 181 -17.06 -14.99 -0.53
C ARG A 181 -17.68 -16.39 -0.56
N ILE A 182 -18.39 -16.77 0.51
CA ILE A 182 -18.96 -18.12 0.69
C ILE A 182 -20.45 -18.13 0.34
N MET A 183 -21.13 -16.97 0.44
CA MET A 183 -22.48 -16.74 -0.06
C MET A 183 -22.48 -16.55 -1.58
#